data_AF-A0A3B8QVM8-F1
#
_entry.id   AF-A0A3B8QVM8-F1
#
_cell.length_a   1.000
_cell.length_b   1.000
_cell.length_c   1.000
_cell.angle_alpha   90.00
_cell.angle_beta   90.00
_cell.angle_gamma   90.00
#
_symmetry.space_group_name_H-M   'P 1'
#
loop_
_entity.id
_entity.type
_entity.pdbx_description
1 polymer ?
#
loop_
_entity_poly.entity_id
_entity_poly.type
_entity_poly.pdbx_seq_one_letter_code
_entity_poly.pdbx_strand_id
1 'polypeptide(L)'
;MTKRVAIFGAGPSGLAQLRAFQSAQAKGADIPEVVCFEKQANWGGLWNYTWRTGLDQYGEPVHGSMYRYLWSNGPKEGLEFADYSFEEHFGKQIASYPPRAVLFDYIQGRVTKAGVRDWIRFETVVRWVEKTENGFDVTVCNLPSDRTYTEHFDNVIVATGHFSTPNMPQFEGFDSFKGRILHAHDFRDAMEFSDKNILIVGTSYSAEDIGSQLWKYGAKSITV
;
A
#
# COMPACT_ATOMS: atom_id res chain seq x y z
N MET A 1 30.97 -15.21 0.36
CA MET A 1 29.53 -15.43 0.14
C MET A 1 28.93 -14.08 -0.21
N THR A 2 28.04 -14.01 -1.20
CA THR A 2 27.32 -12.78 -1.53
C THR A 2 26.36 -12.45 -0.38
N LYS A 3 26.36 -11.18 0.07
CA LYS A 3 25.44 -10.71 1.11
C LYS A 3 23.98 -10.85 0.64
N ARG A 4 23.04 -11.11 1.55
CA ARG A 4 21.59 -11.22 1.27
C ARG A 4 20.81 -10.14 1.99
N VAL A 5 19.84 -9.53 1.32
CA VAL A 5 18.97 -8.47 1.86
C VAL A 5 17.51 -8.86 1.67
N ALA A 6 16.74 -8.85 2.75
CA ALA A 6 15.29 -8.98 2.70
C ALA A 6 14.62 -7.60 2.73
N ILE A 7 13.63 -7.40 1.85
CA ILE A 7 12.78 -6.20 1.82
C ILE A 7 11.33 -6.62 2.11
N PHE A 8 10.69 -5.99 3.09
CA PHE A 8 9.31 -6.33 3.46
C PHE A 8 8.34 -5.31 2.89
N GLY A 9 7.53 -5.73 1.92
CA GLY A 9 6.55 -4.92 1.22
C GLY A 9 7.06 -4.42 -0.13
N ALA A 10 6.25 -4.58 -1.17
CA ALA A 10 6.42 -4.04 -2.51
C ALA A 10 5.48 -2.84 -2.74
N GLY A 11 5.24 -2.04 -1.69
CA GLY A 11 4.70 -0.69 -1.80
C GLY A 11 5.75 0.32 -2.33
N PRO A 12 5.40 1.60 -2.48
CA PRO A 12 6.31 2.62 -3.02
C PRO A 12 7.70 2.63 -2.39
N SER A 13 7.80 2.46 -1.07
CA SER A 13 9.08 2.42 -0.34
C SER A 13 9.93 1.20 -0.70
N GLY A 14 9.35 -0.01 -0.70
CA GLY A 14 10.10 -1.22 -1.06
C GLY A 14 10.47 -1.24 -2.54
N LEU A 15 9.57 -0.77 -3.41
CA LEU A 15 9.84 -0.57 -4.83
C LEU A 15 11.00 0.43 -5.06
N ALA A 16 11.07 1.52 -4.29
CA ALA A 16 12.19 2.45 -4.34
C ALA A 16 13.50 1.78 -3.89
N GLN A 17 13.46 0.92 -2.88
CA GLN A 17 14.64 0.18 -2.43
C GLN A 17 15.14 -0.81 -3.50
N LEU A 18 14.23 -1.54 -4.15
CA LEU A 18 14.57 -2.41 -5.29
C LEU A 18 15.19 -1.59 -6.43
N ARG A 19 14.59 -0.44 -6.77
CA ARG A 19 15.13 0.47 -7.80
C ARG A 19 16.51 1.00 -7.43
N ALA A 20 16.78 1.28 -6.16
CA ALA A 20 18.09 1.75 -5.71
C ALA A 20 19.18 0.70 -5.95
N PHE A 21 18.94 -0.57 -5.58
CA PHE A 21 19.87 -1.66 -5.88
C PHE A 21 20.05 -1.85 -7.38
N GLN A 22 18.95 -1.84 -8.14
CA GLN A 22 19.00 -1.99 -9.59
C GLN A 22 19.79 -0.86 -10.28
N SER A 23 19.63 0.38 -9.82
CA SER A 23 20.38 1.53 -10.33
C SER A 23 21.88 1.41 -10.04
N ALA A 24 22.27 0.90 -8.87
CA ALA A 24 23.67 0.63 -8.55
C ALA A 24 24.25 -0.49 -9.43
N GLN A 25 23.51 -1.58 -9.61
CA GLN A 25 23.89 -2.68 -10.50
C GLN A 25 24.08 -2.21 -11.95
N ALA A 26 23.17 -1.38 -12.46
CA ALA A 26 23.26 -0.80 -13.80
C ALA A 26 24.50 0.09 -13.99
N LYS A 27 25.08 0.62 -12.91
CA LYS A 27 26.34 1.38 -12.89
C LYS A 27 27.57 0.50 -12.69
N GLY A 28 27.41 -0.83 -12.69
CA GLY A 28 28.49 -1.81 -12.55
C GLY A 28 28.90 -2.11 -11.11
N ALA A 29 28.12 -1.69 -10.10
CA ALA A 29 28.40 -2.08 -8.72
C ALA A 29 27.94 -3.52 -8.45
N ASP A 30 28.74 -4.25 -7.68
CA ASP A 30 28.32 -5.53 -7.11
C ASP A 30 27.22 -5.28 -6.06
N ILE A 31 26.07 -5.92 -6.25
CA ILE A 31 24.93 -5.83 -5.33
C ILE A 31 24.75 -7.12 -4.54
N PRO A 32 24.15 -7.07 -3.33
CA PRO A 32 23.73 -8.28 -2.63
C PRO A 32 22.65 -9.04 -3.41
N GLU A 33 22.40 -10.29 -3.02
CA GLU A 33 21.15 -10.96 -3.36
C GLU A 33 20.00 -10.23 -2.66
N VAL A 34 18.97 -9.85 -3.42
CA VAL A 34 17.81 -9.12 -2.91
C VAL A 34 16.56 -9.98 -3.04
N VAL A 35 15.84 -10.15 -1.93
CA VAL A 35 14.53 -10.82 -1.91
C VAL A 35 13.51 -9.88 -1.28
N CYS A 36 12.46 -9.56 -2.01
CA CYS A 36 11.34 -8.79 -1.50
C CYS A 36 10.14 -9.71 -1.25
N PHE A 37 9.53 -9.57 -0.08
CA PHE A 37 8.32 -10.30 0.29
C PHE A 37 7.13 -9.34 0.26
N GLU A 38 6.11 -9.66 -0.53
CA GLU A 38 4.87 -8.89 -0.62
C GLU A 38 3.69 -9.81 -0.29
N LYS A 39 2.85 -9.38 0.65
CA LYS A 39 1.69 -10.12 1.09
C LYS A 39 0.59 -10.17 0.04
N GLN A 40 0.42 -9.10 -0.72
CA GLN A 40 -0.58 -9.00 -1.77
C GLN A 40 -0.15 -9.76 -3.03
N ALA A 41 -1.10 -10.02 -3.93
CA ALA A 41 -0.85 -10.67 -5.22
C ALA A 41 -0.12 -9.78 -6.24
N ASN A 42 0.03 -8.48 -5.96
CA ASN A 42 0.76 -7.55 -6.80
C ASN A 42 1.38 -6.42 -5.97
N TRP A 43 2.29 -5.67 -6.58
CA TRP A 43 2.94 -4.52 -5.97
C TRP A 43 2.02 -3.31 -5.83
N GLY A 44 2.56 -2.23 -5.27
CA GLY A 44 1.92 -0.91 -5.18
C GLY A 44 1.41 -0.58 -3.78
N GLY A 45 1.41 -1.52 -2.84
CA GLY A 45 1.05 -1.26 -1.44
C GLY A 45 -0.38 -0.71 -1.33
N LEU A 46 -0.54 0.46 -0.71
CA LEU A 46 -1.82 1.16 -0.59
C LEU A 46 -2.50 1.46 -1.94
N TRP A 47 -1.72 1.64 -3.01
CA TRP A 47 -2.23 1.98 -4.35
C TRP A 47 -2.90 0.80 -5.04
N ASN A 48 -2.69 -0.43 -4.57
CA ASN A 48 -3.32 -1.64 -5.09
C ASN A 48 -4.71 -1.81 -4.48
N TYR A 49 -5.73 -1.28 -5.17
CA TYR A 49 -7.11 -1.30 -4.67
C TYR A 49 -7.68 -2.72 -4.57
N THR A 50 -8.41 -2.98 -3.48
CA THR A 50 -9.21 -4.19 -3.29
C THR A 50 -10.59 -3.83 -2.75
N TRP A 51 -11.61 -4.59 -3.12
CA TRP A 51 -12.95 -4.46 -2.56
C TRP A 51 -13.07 -5.09 -1.17
N ARG A 52 -12.14 -5.97 -0.78
CA ARG A 52 -12.15 -6.67 0.52
C ARG A 52 -11.90 -5.68 1.65
N THR A 53 -12.48 -5.96 2.82
CA THR A 53 -12.37 -5.21 4.08
C THR A 53 -12.11 -6.19 5.22
N GLY A 54 -11.46 -5.75 6.30
CA GLY A 54 -11.08 -6.64 7.40
C GLY A 54 -9.96 -7.62 7.02
N LEU A 55 -10.32 -8.81 6.51
CA LEU A 55 -9.36 -9.86 6.10
C LEU A 55 -9.39 -10.13 4.59
N ASP A 56 -8.25 -10.51 4.03
CA ASP A 56 -8.12 -10.90 2.62
C ASP A 56 -8.51 -12.37 2.38
N GLN A 57 -8.29 -12.87 1.16
CA GLN A 57 -8.65 -14.26 0.79
C GLN A 57 -7.89 -15.35 1.57
N TYR A 58 -6.78 -15.01 2.22
CA TYR A 58 -5.95 -15.94 2.99
C TYR A 58 -6.08 -15.72 4.51
N GLY A 59 -6.98 -14.82 4.94
CA GLY A 59 -7.18 -14.50 6.35
C GLY A 59 -6.19 -13.46 6.89
N GLU A 60 -5.39 -12.81 6.03
CA GLU A 60 -4.50 -11.74 6.45
C GLU A 60 -5.25 -10.41 6.58
N PRO A 61 -4.87 -9.51 7.50
CA PRO A 61 -5.45 -8.18 7.55
C PRO A 61 -5.32 -7.44 6.22
N VAL A 62 -6.41 -6.90 5.69
CA VAL A 62 -6.38 -6.13 4.44
C VAL A 62 -5.42 -4.96 4.58
N HIS A 63 -4.54 -4.77 3.59
CA HIS A 63 -3.55 -3.68 3.64
C HIS A 63 -4.12 -2.36 3.13
N GLY A 64 -4.97 -2.42 2.11
CA GLY A 64 -5.46 -1.24 1.40
C GLY A 64 -6.50 -0.44 2.18
N SER A 65 -6.24 0.85 2.34
CA SER A 65 -7.17 1.85 2.91
C SER A 65 -7.76 2.79 1.85
N MET A 66 -7.47 2.54 0.57
CA MET A 66 -7.98 3.35 -0.54
C MET A 66 -9.37 2.90 -0.98
N TYR A 67 -10.16 3.85 -1.45
CA TYR A 67 -11.56 3.67 -1.85
C TYR A 67 -11.77 4.00 -3.33
N ARG A 68 -12.96 3.65 -3.84
CA ARG A 68 -13.40 4.11 -5.15
C ARG A 68 -13.42 5.62 -5.18
N TYR A 69 -13.14 6.18 -6.35
CA TYR A 69 -13.13 7.61 -6.61
C TYR A 69 -12.05 8.39 -5.85
N LEU A 70 -11.03 7.74 -5.29
CA LEU A 70 -9.88 8.42 -4.70
C LEU A 70 -9.01 9.07 -5.80
N TRP A 71 -8.65 10.34 -5.58
CA TRP A 71 -7.71 11.12 -6.39
C TRP A 71 -6.49 11.48 -5.54
N SER A 72 -5.41 11.93 -6.18
CA SER A 72 -4.30 12.54 -5.46
C SER A 72 -4.82 13.64 -4.53
N ASN A 73 -4.38 13.67 -3.28
CA ASN A 73 -4.74 14.72 -2.31
C ASN A 73 -3.75 15.89 -2.32
N GLY A 74 -2.59 15.72 -2.99
CA GLY A 74 -1.62 16.78 -3.26
C GLY A 74 -1.31 16.89 -4.76
N PRO A 75 -0.65 17.98 -5.19
CA PRO A 75 -0.24 18.15 -6.58
C PRO A 75 0.78 17.07 -6.97
N LYS A 76 0.59 16.44 -8.14
CA LYS A 76 1.46 15.36 -8.63
C LYS A 76 2.91 15.83 -8.81
N GLU A 77 3.11 17.12 -9.07
CA GLU A 77 4.42 17.75 -9.21
C GLU A 77 5.22 17.67 -7.91
N GLY A 78 4.57 17.60 -6.74
CA GLY A 78 5.22 17.42 -5.44
C GLY A 78 5.67 15.97 -5.16
N LEU A 79 5.26 15.01 -5.98
CA LEU A 79 5.56 13.58 -5.84
C LEU A 79 6.18 12.96 -7.10
N GLU A 80 6.52 13.79 -8.10
CA GLU A 80 7.17 13.34 -9.32
C GLU A 80 8.54 12.72 -9.01
N PHE A 81 8.87 11.62 -9.70
CA PHE A 81 10.13 10.94 -9.46
C PHE A 81 11.23 11.65 -10.23
N ALA A 82 12.32 12.00 -9.55
CA ALA A 82 13.45 12.69 -10.17
C ALA A 82 14.10 11.88 -11.31
N ASP A 83 13.95 10.55 -11.32
CA ASP A 83 14.52 9.63 -12.32
C ASP A 83 13.50 9.10 -13.34
N TYR A 84 12.25 9.58 -13.30
CA TYR A 84 11.17 9.12 -14.17
C TYR A 84 10.00 10.11 -14.16
N SER A 85 9.87 10.95 -15.18
CA SER A 85 8.85 12.02 -15.19
C SER A 85 7.46 11.54 -15.62
N PHE A 86 6.42 12.31 -15.27
CA PHE A 86 5.06 12.08 -15.76
C PHE A 86 4.98 12.17 -17.29
N GLU A 87 5.73 13.08 -17.90
CA GLU A 87 5.77 13.25 -19.36
C GLU A 87 6.46 12.06 -20.04
N GLU A 88 7.55 11.54 -19.48
CA GLU A 88 8.20 10.32 -19.97
C GLU A 88 7.22 9.13 -19.95
N HIS A 89 6.46 9.00 -18.86
CA HIS A 89 5.54 7.88 -18.69
C HIS A 89 4.29 7.97 -19.58
N PHE A 90 3.61 9.13 -19.57
CA PHE A 90 2.32 9.30 -20.26
C PHE A 90 2.45 9.82 -21.69
N GLY A 91 3.62 10.30 -22.12
CA GLY A 91 3.84 10.91 -23.43
C GLY A 91 3.08 12.22 -23.65
N LYS A 92 2.49 12.79 -22.60
CA LYS A 92 1.73 14.04 -22.60
C LYS A 92 1.62 14.62 -21.20
N GLN A 93 1.29 15.90 -21.12
CA GLN A 93 0.90 16.53 -19.86
C GLN A 93 -0.49 16.06 -19.42
N ILE A 94 -0.67 15.92 -18.10
CA ILE A 94 -1.95 15.61 -17.46
C ILE A 94 -2.20 16.60 -16.32
N ALA A 95 -3.45 16.70 -15.85
CA ALA A 95 -3.81 17.55 -14.71
C ALA A 95 -3.03 17.18 -13.43
N SER A 96 -2.90 18.12 -12.49
CA SER A 96 -2.07 17.96 -11.28
C SER A 96 -2.65 17.03 -10.22
N TYR A 97 -3.95 16.70 -10.30
CA TYR A 97 -4.61 15.79 -9.37
C TYR A 97 -5.13 14.59 -10.16
N PRO A 98 -4.32 13.56 -10.43
CA PRO A 98 -4.76 12.36 -11.12
C PRO A 98 -5.55 11.40 -10.20
N PRO A 99 -6.49 10.60 -10.73
CA PRO A 99 -7.11 9.50 -10.00
C PRO A 99 -6.09 8.44 -9.53
N ARG A 100 -6.43 7.67 -8.49
CA ARG A 100 -5.59 6.56 -7.97
C ARG A 100 -5.03 5.65 -9.07
N ALA A 101 -5.88 5.22 -10.00
CA ALA A 101 -5.49 4.29 -11.05
C ALA A 101 -4.38 4.84 -11.96
N VAL A 102 -4.38 6.16 -12.20
CA VAL A 102 -3.36 6.84 -13.01
C VAL A 102 -2.04 6.93 -12.26
N LEU A 103 -2.06 7.21 -10.95
CA LEU A 103 -0.82 7.19 -10.15
C LEU A 103 -0.26 5.78 -9.98
N PHE A 104 -1.12 4.76 -9.85
CA PHE A 104 -0.69 3.37 -9.83
C PHE A 104 0.03 2.98 -11.13
N ASP A 105 -0.51 3.37 -12.28
CA ASP A 105 0.12 3.15 -13.61
C ASP A 105 1.51 3.80 -13.67
N TYR A 106 1.62 5.04 -13.22
CA TYR A 106 2.89 5.77 -13.15
C TYR A 106 3.94 5.10 -12.24
N ILE A 107 3.53 4.66 -11.03
CA ILE A 107 4.39 3.92 -10.11
C ILE A 107 4.85 2.60 -10.75
N GLN A 108 3.92 1.88 -11.37
CA GLN A 108 4.18 0.61 -12.05
C GLN A 108 5.12 0.77 -13.24
N GLY A 109 4.97 1.83 -14.04
CA GLY A 109 5.80 2.09 -15.21
C GLY A 109 7.28 2.18 -14.86
N ARG A 110 7.62 2.92 -13.79
CA ARG A 110 9.01 3.08 -13.33
C ARG A 110 9.67 1.76 -12.98
N VAL A 111 8.98 0.90 -12.22
CA VAL A 111 9.56 -0.38 -11.75
C VAL A 111 9.52 -1.47 -12.81
N THR A 112 8.58 -1.39 -13.74
CA THR A 112 8.57 -2.24 -14.94
C THR A 112 9.78 -1.94 -15.81
N LYS A 113 10.08 -0.66 -16.06
CA LYS A 113 11.30 -0.22 -16.76
C LYS A 113 12.59 -0.66 -16.05
N ALA A 114 12.57 -0.73 -14.71
CA ALA A 114 13.71 -1.17 -13.92
C ALA A 114 13.93 -2.70 -13.95
N GLY A 115 12.91 -3.50 -14.29
CA GLY A 115 13.04 -4.95 -14.36
C GLY A 115 13.23 -5.65 -13.01
N VAL A 116 12.70 -5.09 -11.92
CA VAL A 116 12.91 -5.60 -10.55
C VAL A 116 11.84 -6.60 -10.07
N ARG A 117 10.89 -6.98 -10.93
CA ARG A 117 9.74 -7.81 -10.54
C ARG A 117 10.17 -9.19 -10.05
N ASP A 118 11.21 -9.77 -10.65
CA ASP A 118 11.69 -11.12 -10.34
C ASP A 118 12.36 -11.22 -8.96
N TRP A 119 12.67 -10.10 -8.32
CA TRP A 119 13.18 -10.06 -6.95
C TRP A 119 12.05 -10.15 -5.91
N ILE A 120 10.79 -10.11 -6.34
CA ILE A 120 9.61 -10.05 -5.47
C ILE A 120 8.91 -11.41 -5.43
N ARG A 121 8.63 -11.88 -4.22
CA ARG A 121 7.76 -13.03 -3.94
C ARG A 121 6.42 -12.49 -3.46
N PHE A 122 5.44 -12.49 -4.35
CA PHE A 122 4.05 -12.10 -4.06
C PHE A 122 3.34 -13.17 -3.24
N GLU A 123 2.20 -12.79 -2.67
CA GLU A 123 1.37 -13.65 -1.80
C GLU A 123 2.21 -14.36 -0.73
N THR A 124 3.26 -13.67 -0.26
CA THR A 124 4.22 -14.20 0.70
C THR A 124 4.36 -13.21 1.85
N VAL A 125 3.82 -13.59 3.00
CA VAL A 125 3.74 -12.72 4.17
C VAL A 125 4.86 -13.03 5.14
N VAL A 126 5.52 -11.98 5.64
CA VAL A 126 6.50 -12.09 6.71
C VAL A 126 5.75 -12.33 8.03
N ARG A 127 6.07 -13.44 8.70
CA ARG A 127 5.48 -13.83 9.98
C ARG A 127 6.33 -13.35 11.15
N TRP A 128 7.63 -13.54 11.04
CA TRP A 128 8.55 -13.27 12.15
C TRP A 128 9.93 -12.94 11.65
N VAL A 129 10.65 -12.15 12.44
CA VAL A 129 12.06 -11.84 12.23
C VAL A 129 12.78 -11.99 13.56
N GLU A 130 13.79 -12.84 13.57
CA GLU A 130 14.65 -13.05 14.72
C GLU A 130 16.05 -12.54 14.40
N LYS A 131 16.60 -11.69 15.26
CA LYS A 131 17.98 -11.25 15.14
C LYS A 131 18.90 -12.38 15.62
N THR A 132 19.88 -12.73 14.80
CA THR A 132 20.92 -13.70 15.15
C THR A 132 22.27 -13.00 15.34
N GLU A 133 23.32 -13.74 15.66
CA GLU A 133 24.67 -13.16 15.84
C GLU A 133 25.17 -12.45 14.57
N ASN A 134 24.81 -12.96 13.39
CA ASN A 134 25.37 -12.53 12.10
C ASN A 134 24.31 -12.07 11.07
N GLY A 135 23.09 -11.76 11.51
CA GLY A 135 22.03 -11.30 10.62
C GLY A 135 20.64 -11.49 11.20
N PHE A 136 19.73 -11.96 10.36
CA PHE A 136 18.31 -12.11 10.67
C PHE A 136 17.76 -13.39 10.06
N ASP A 137 17.06 -14.17 10.86
CA ASP A 137 16.23 -15.28 10.38
C ASP A 137 14.82 -14.74 10.14
N VAL A 138 14.38 -14.79 8.88
CA VAL A 138 13.09 -14.25 8.44
C VAL A 138 12.18 -15.43 8.12
N THR A 139 11.13 -15.59 8.93
CA THR A 139 10.09 -16.59 8.73
C THR A 139 8.96 -15.99 7.91
N VAL A 140 8.63 -16.61 6.77
CA VAL A 140 7.57 -16.19 5.86
C VAL A 140 6.62 -17.34 5.57
N CYS A 141 5.38 -17.02 5.19
CA CYS A 141 4.42 -17.99 4.66
C CYS A 141 4.06 -17.64 3.21
N ASN A 142 4.28 -18.58 2.28
CA ASN A 142 3.69 -18.51 0.95
C ASN A 142 2.22 -18.92 1.05
N LEU A 143 1.33 -17.94 0.92
CA LEU A 143 -0.09 -18.08 1.19
C LEU A 143 -0.81 -19.07 0.24
N PRO A 144 -0.55 -19.08 -1.09
CA PRO A 144 -1.24 -20.00 -1.99
C PRO A 144 -0.93 -21.48 -1.73
N SER A 145 0.29 -21.78 -1.26
CA SER A 145 0.71 -23.16 -0.94
C SER A 145 0.63 -23.51 0.55
N ASP A 146 0.20 -22.57 1.40
CA ASP A 146 0.22 -22.67 2.86
C ASP A 146 1.57 -23.18 3.41
N ARG A 147 2.67 -22.73 2.79
CA ARG A 147 4.02 -23.19 3.14
C ARG A 147 4.77 -22.12 3.90
N THR A 148 5.02 -22.39 5.17
CA THR A 148 5.91 -21.59 6.02
C THR A 148 7.34 -22.08 5.92
N TYR A 149 8.29 -21.14 5.80
CA TYR A 149 9.72 -21.42 5.79
C TYR A 149 10.52 -20.24 6.33
N THR A 150 11.76 -20.49 6.70
CA THR A 150 12.68 -19.49 7.24
C THR A 150 13.90 -19.37 6.33
N GLU A 151 14.32 -18.14 6.06
CA GLU A 151 15.54 -17.83 5.33
C GLU A 151 16.41 -16.86 6.12
N HIS A 152 17.73 -17.04 6.04
CA HIS A 152 18.69 -16.16 6.67
C HIS A 152 19.08 -15.00 5.76
N PHE A 153 19.14 -13.79 6.31
CA PHE A 153 19.55 -12.56 5.63
C PHE A 153 20.53 -11.76 6.46
N ASP A 154 21.53 -11.15 5.82
CA ASP A 154 22.47 -10.27 6.51
C ASP A 154 21.82 -8.94 6.92
N ASN A 155 20.86 -8.45 6.13
CA ASN A 155 20.14 -7.21 6.40
C ASN A 155 18.65 -7.34 6.09
N VAL A 156 17.86 -6.55 6.80
CA VAL A 156 16.42 -6.44 6.64
C VAL A 156 16.04 -4.97 6.44
N ILE A 157 15.15 -4.72 5.48
CA ILE A 157 14.59 -3.39 5.20
C ILE A 157 13.07 -3.47 5.32
N VAL A 158 12.51 -2.77 6.31
CA VAL A 158 11.08 -2.79 6.60
C VAL A 158 10.37 -1.67 5.84
N ALA A 159 9.52 -2.04 4.88
CA ALA A 159 8.76 -1.12 4.03
C ALA A 159 7.26 -1.45 4.04
N THR A 160 6.74 -1.89 5.18
CA THR A 160 5.37 -2.43 5.37
C THR A 160 4.28 -1.37 5.54
N GLY A 161 4.64 -0.09 5.61
CA GLY A 161 3.70 1.02 5.79
C GLY A 161 3.09 1.11 7.19
N HIS A 162 2.33 2.19 7.44
CA HIS A 162 1.73 2.47 8.75
C HIS A 162 0.32 3.09 8.67
N PHE A 163 -0.34 3.01 7.51
CA PHE A 163 -1.71 3.50 7.29
C PHE A 163 -2.73 2.39 7.02
N SER A 164 -2.46 1.18 7.53
CA SER A 164 -3.29 -0.01 7.28
C SER A 164 -3.87 -0.62 8.56
N THR A 165 -3.23 -0.44 9.72
CA THR A 165 -3.79 -0.86 11.01
C THR A 165 -4.61 0.29 11.59
N PRO A 166 -5.94 0.15 11.71
CA PRO A 166 -6.80 1.25 12.14
C PRO A 166 -6.62 1.56 13.63
N ASN A 167 -6.73 2.85 13.99
CA ASN A 167 -6.98 3.25 15.37
C ASN A 167 -8.50 3.37 15.54
N MET A 168 -9.13 2.38 16.19
CA MET A 168 -10.59 2.32 16.36
C MET A 168 -10.97 2.55 17.83
N PRO A 169 -11.08 3.82 18.28
CA PRO A 169 -11.53 4.13 19.62
C PRO A 169 -12.98 3.68 19.84
N GLN A 170 -13.28 3.29 21.08
CA GLN A 170 -14.64 2.96 21.51
C GLN A 170 -15.32 4.22 22.07
N PHE A 171 -16.59 4.41 21.72
CA PHE A 171 -17.44 5.45 22.29
C PHE A 171 -18.67 4.81 22.93
N GLU A 172 -19.19 5.46 23.97
CA GLU A 172 -20.43 5.04 24.62
C GLU A 172 -21.57 4.97 23.60
N GLY A 173 -22.31 3.85 23.61
CA GLY A 173 -23.45 3.63 22.72
C GLY A 173 -23.13 3.00 21.37
N PHE A 174 -21.86 2.74 21.01
CA PHE A 174 -21.52 2.04 19.77
C PHE A 174 -22.21 0.68 19.64
N ASP A 175 -22.24 -0.12 20.70
CA ASP A 175 -22.85 -1.45 20.71
C ASP A 175 -24.38 -1.43 20.56
N SER A 176 -25.02 -0.31 20.91
CA SER A 176 -26.47 -0.15 20.84
C SER A 176 -26.93 0.62 19.58
N PHE A 177 -26.01 1.28 18.88
CA PHE A 177 -26.27 2.02 17.65
C PHE A 177 -26.78 1.09 16.54
N LYS A 178 -27.86 1.51 15.88
CA LYS A 178 -28.56 0.69 14.87
C LYS A 178 -28.08 0.92 13.43
N GLY A 179 -27.20 1.90 13.22
CA GLY A 179 -26.59 2.16 11.92
C GLY A 179 -25.27 1.43 11.73
N ARG A 180 -24.65 1.63 10.55
CA ARG A 180 -23.34 1.08 10.25
C ARG A 180 -22.25 1.92 10.92
N ILE A 181 -21.31 1.26 11.59
CA ILE A 181 -20.07 1.84 12.10
C ILE A 181 -18.91 1.17 11.35
N LEU A 182 -17.99 1.97 10.79
CA LEU A 182 -16.75 1.48 10.19
C LEU A 182 -15.62 2.50 10.38
N HIS A 183 -14.38 2.02 10.40
CA HIS A 183 -13.19 2.88 10.30
C HIS A 183 -12.95 3.28 8.83
N ALA A 184 -12.30 4.41 8.58
CA ALA A 184 -11.94 4.87 7.23
C ALA A 184 -11.15 3.82 6.41
N HIS A 185 -10.43 2.92 7.09
CA HIS A 185 -9.71 1.79 6.49
C HIS A 185 -10.63 0.86 5.68
N ASP A 186 -11.87 0.66 6.15
CA ASP A 186 -12.85 -0.24 5.53
C ASP A 186 -13.82 0.48 4.59
N PHE A 187 -13.68 1.79 4.41
CA PHE A 187 -14.49 2.55 3.47
C PHE A 187 -14.12 2.18 2.02
N ARG A 188 -15.12 1.98 1.15
CA ARG A 188 -14.90 1.55 -0.24
C ARG A 188 -15.70 2.33 -1.27
N ASP A 189 -17.00 2.54 -1.06
CA ASP A 189 -17.86 3.18 -2.05
C ASP A 189 -18.78 4.22 -1.40
N ALA A 190 -18.63 5.48 -1.80
CA ALA A 190 -19.45 6.57 -1.30
C ALA A 190 -20.93 6.43 -1.67
N MET A 191 -21.24 5.75 -2.79
CA MET A 191 -22.62 5.54 -3.23
C MET A 191 -23.45 4.68 -2.26
N GLU A 192 -22.79 3.87 -1.43
CA GLU A 192 -23.47 3.09 -0.38
C GLU A 192 -24.24 3.99 0.60
N PHE A 193 -23.79 5.23 0.75
CA PHE A 193 -24.29 6.20 1.73
C PHE A 193 -25.17 7.29 1.09
N SER A 194 -25.61 7.09 -0.15
CA SER A 194 -26.53 8.01 -0.82
C SER A 194 -27.85 8.14 -0.03
N ASP A 195 -28.35 9.37 0.08
CA ASP A 195 -29.53 9.77 0.87
C ASP A 195 -29.44 9.47 2.38
N LYS A 196 -28.24 9.19 2.92
CA LYS A 196 -28.02 8.96 4.36
C LYS A 196 -27.47 10.21 5.05
N ASN A 197 -27.77 10.34 6.35
CA ASN A 197 -27.09 11.29 7.23
C ASN A 197 -25.85 10.60 7.81
N ILE A 198 -24.67 11.19 7.63
CA ILE A 198 -23.39 10.57 8.00
C ILE A 198 -22.68 11.39 9.07
N LEU A 199 -22.18 10.71 10.10
CA LEU A 199 -21.24 11.27 11.07
C LEU A 199 -19.83 10.76 10.74
N ILE A 200 -18.87 11.66 10.66
CA ILE A 200 -17.45 11.38 10.50
C ILE A 200 -16.76 11.82 11.79
N VAL A 201 -16.00 10.93 12.42
CA VAL A 201 -15.23 11.25 13.63
C VAL A 201 -13.77 11.43 13.25
N GLY A 202 -13.28 12.68 13.33
CA GLY A 202 -11.89 13.06 13.06
C GLY A 202 -11.79 14.29 12.17
N THR A 203 -10.62 14.93 12.14
CA THR A 203 -10.41 16.26 11.54
C THR A 203 -9.12 16.34 10.70
N SER A 204 -8.83 15.28 9.95
CA SER A 204 -7.65 15.21 9.07
C SER A 204 -8.04 14.64 7.69
N TYR A 205 -7.07 14.33 6.83
CA TYR A 205 -7.27 14.00 5.41
C TYR A 205 -8.36 12.96 5.13
N SER A 206 -8.46 11.90 5.93
CA SER A 206 -9.51 10.90 5.75
C SER A 206 -10.90 11.50 5.96
N ALA A 207 -11.09 12.35 6.96
CA ALA A 207 -12.38 13.00 7.21
C ALA A 207 -12.72 14.00 6.10
N GLU A 208 -11.74 14.79 5.68
CA GLU A 208 -11.88 15.77 4.60
C GLU A 208 -12.28 15.10 3.27
N ASP A 209 -11.51 14.11 2.81
CA ASP A 209 -11.76 13.52 1.49
C ASP A 209 -12.94 12.55 1.51
N ILE A 210 -13.10 11.70 2.53
CA ILE A 210 -14.28 10.82 2.62
C ILE A 210 -15.56 11.66 2.74
N GLY A 211 -15.56 12.73 3.53
CA GLY A 211 -16.66 13.69 3.57
C GLY A 211 -16.94 14.30 2.19
N SER A 212 -15.89 14.70 1.47
CA SER A 212 -16.01 15.22 0.10
C SER A 212 -16.58 14.20 -0.88
N GLN A 213 -16.17 12.93 -0.81
CA GLN A 213 -16.73 11.86 -1.64
C GLN A 213 -18.20 11.61 -1.28
N LEU A 214 -18.53 11.48 0.01
CA LEU A 214 -19.91 11.30 0.47
C LEU A 214 -20.82 12.42 -0.02
N TRP A 215 -20.35 13.68 0.06
CA TRP A 215 -21.09 14.84 -0.45
C TRP A 215 -21.30 14.73 -1.97
N LYS A 216 -20.21 14.47 -2.71
CA LYS A 216 -20.22 14.37 -4.18
C LYS A 216 -21.14 13.26 -4.69
N TYR A 217 -21.22 12.14 -3.98
CA TYR A 217 -22.00 10.96 -4.37
C TYR A 217 -23.37 10.87 -3.65
N GLY A 218 -23.84 11.99 -3.07
CA GLY A 218 -25.25 12.16 -2.73
C GLY A 218 -25.63 11.76 -1.31
N ALA A 219 -24.74 11.84 -0.32
CA ALA A 219 -25.14 11.80 1.08
C ALA A 219 -26.12 12.96 1.40
N LYS A 220 -27.12 12.70 2.24
CA LYS A 220 -28.15 13.69 2.61
C LYS A 220 -27.59 14.80 3.50
N SER A 221 -26.75 14.43 4.47
CA SER A 221 -26.02 15.37 5.31
C SER A 221 -24.74 14.72 5.84
N ILE A 222 -23.75 15.55 6.17
CA ILE A 222 -22.48 15.13 6.74
C ILE A 222 -22.21 16.02 7.95
N THR A 223 -21.88 15.38 9.07
CA THR A 223 -21.36 16.02 10.29
C THR A 223 -19.94 15.52 10.50
N VAL A 224 -19.01 16.45 10.71
CA VAL A 224 -17.61 16.18 11.05
C VAL A 224 -17.34 16.74 12.44
#